data_AF-A0AAQ3SZR6-F1
#
_entry.id   AF-A0AAQ3SZR6-F1
#
_cell.length_a   1.000
_cell.length_b   1.000
_cell.length_c   1.000
_cell.angle_alpha   90.00
_cell.angle_beta   90.00
_cell.angle_gamma   90.00
#
_symmetry.space_group_name_H-M   'P 1'
#
loop_
_entity.id
_entity.type
_entity.pdbx_description
1 polymer ?
#
loop_
_entity_poly.entity_id
_entity_poly.type
_entity_poly.pdbx_seq_one_letter_code
_entity_poly.pdbx_strand_id
1 'polypeptide(L)'
;MSPFQVLYGRQCRTPLMWEEAGERQFFGPAMFEEAAENVAKVRENLRIAQSHQKSYADKRRRELAFEAGEFVYLKVSPLRGTKRFHMRGKLAPGTLDLIRSRRRLEI
;
A
#
# COMPACT_ATOMS: atom_id res chain seq x y z
N MET A 1 2.71 35.18 -18.67
CA MET A 1 2.34 35.54 -17.29
C MET A 1 1.35 34.52 -16.77
N SER A 2 1.55 34.00 -15.55
CA SER A 2 0.60 33.06 -14.95
C SER A 2 -0.58 33.82 -14.31
N PRO A 3 -1.79 33.22 -14.23
CA PRO A 3 -2.95 33.85 -13.61
C PRO A 3 -2.72 34.35 -12.17
N PHE A 4 -1.93 33.62 -11.39
CA PHE A 4 -1.57 34.00 -10.02
C PHE A 4 -0.69 35.24 -9.93
N GLN A 5 0.23 35.46 -10.89
CA GLN A 5 1.06 36.66 -10.92
C GLN A 5 0.23 37.92 -11.15
N VAL A 6 -0.81 37.81 -11.98
CA VAL A 6 -1.76 38.91 -12.24
C VAL A 6 -2.61 39.21 -11.01
N LEU A 7 -3.06 38.18 -10.28
CA LEU A 7 -3.94 38.35 -9.12
C LEU A 7 -3.22 38.86 -7.86
N TYR A 8 -1.99 38.41 -7.62
CA TYR A 8 -1.29 38.68 -6.35
C TYR A 8 -0.01 39.50 -6.49
N GLY A 9 0.38 39.87 -7.71
CA GLY A 9 1.61 40.64 -7.97
C GLY A 9 2.90 39.90 -7.59
N ARG A 10 2.83 38.58 -7.34
CA ARG A 10 3.97 37.74 -6.97
C ARG A 10 4.11 36.57 -7.94
N GLN A 11 5.34 36.16 -8.23
CA GLN A 11 5.59 34.95 -9.02
C GLN A 11 5.02 33.72 -8.31
N CYS A 12 4.49 32.77 -9.10
CA CYS A 12 4.05 31.49 -8.55
C CYS A 12 5.23 30.76 -7.91
N ARG A 13 5.10 30.35 -6.65
CA ARG A 13 5.97 29.33 -6.07
C ARG A 13 5.48 27.97 -6.55
N THR A 14 6.12 27.44 -7.59
CA THR A 14 5.94 26.04 -7.96
C THR A 14 6.85 25.17 -7.08
N PRO A 15 6.51 23.89 -6.82
CA PRO A 15 7.37 22.98 -6.05
C PRO A 15 8.79 22.82 -6.64
N LEU A 16 8.96 23.16 -7.93
CA LEU A 16 10.23 23.18 -8.64
C LEU A 16 11.08 24.42 -8.34
N MET A 17 10.52 25.47 -7.73
CA MET A 17 11.16 26.77 -7.46
C MET A 17 11.17 27.11 -5.96
N TRP A 18 11.44 26.13 -5.11
CA TRP A 18 11.53 26.31 -3.66
C TRP A 18 12.90 26.84 -3.19
N GLU A 19 13.75 27.34 -4.09
CA GLU A 19 15.16 27.53 -3.78
C GLU A 19 15.46 28.77 -2.91
N GLU A 20 14.54 29.71 -2.75
CA GLU A 20 14.80 30.90 -1.92
C GLU A 20 13.60 31.31 -1.03
N ALA A 21 13.69 30.97 0.25
CA ALA A 21 13.31 31.85 1.37
C ALA A 21 13.72 31.22 2.72
N GLY A 22 14.92 31.56 3.15
CA GLY A 22 15.48 31.24 4.46
C GLY A 22 16.98 31.03 4.30
N GLU A 23 17.79 31.78 5.05
CA GLU A 23 19.21 31.47 5.22
C GLU A 23 19.32 29.95 5.34
N ARG A 24 20.13 29.31 4.48
CA ARG A 24 20.61 27.96 4.80
C ARG A 24 21.34 28.15 6.11
N GLN A 25 20.65 27.89 7.23
CA GLN A 25 21.28 27.87 8.53
C GLN A 25 22.46 26.93 8.36
N PHE A 26 23.65 27.49 8.41
CA PHE A 26 24.88 26.75 8.26
C PHE A 26 25.02 25.95 9.55
N PHE A 27 24.32 24.83 9.59
CA PHE A 27 24.44 23.86 10.67
C PHE A 27 25.90 23.39 10.63
N GLY A 28 26.59 23.44 11.78
CA GLY A 28 27.97 22.97 11.85
C GLY A 28 28.08 21.48 11.48
N PRO A 29 29.27 20.97 11.11
CA PRO A 29 29.46 19.56 10.73
C PRO A 29 28.96 18.58 11.79
N ALA A 30 29.08 18.93 13.07
CA ALA A 30 28.56 18.13 14.19
C ALA A 30 27.04 17.86 14.11
N MET A 31 26.24 18.84 13.66
CA MET A 31 24.79 18.67 13.50
C MET A 31 24.45 17.74 12.34
N PHE A 32 25.27 17.76 11.28
CA PHE A 32 25.10 16.85 10.14
C PHE A 32 25.47 15.41 10.51
N GLU A 33 26.52 15.22 11.31
CA GLU A 33 26.91 13.93 11.85
C GLU A 33 25.82 13.36 12.76
N GLU A 34 25.30 14.17 13.70
CA GLU A 34 24.19 13.78 14.57
C GLU A 34 22.91 13.47 13.78
N ALA A 35 22.57 14.29 12.78
CA ALA A 35 21.44 14.05 11.90
C ALA A 35 21.62 12.75 11.08
N ALA A 36 22.83 12.48 10.59
CA ALA A 36 23.13 11.26 9.84
C ALA A 36 22.98 10.02 10.73
N GLU A 37 23.46 10.06 11.97
CA GLU A 37 23.27 8.98 12.93
C GLU A 37 21.80 8.74 13.25
N ASN A 38 21.03 9.82 13.44
CA ASN A 38 19.60 9.72 13.71
C ASN A 38 18.83 9.13 12.51
N VAL A 39 19.19 9.53 11.29
CA VAL A 39 18.63 8.94 10.07
C VAL A 39 19.00 7.46 9.95
N ALA A 40 20.23 7.07 10.29
CA ALA A 40 20.65 5.68 10.30
C ALA A 40 19.84 4.84 11.30
N LYS A 41 19.62 5.35 12.52
CA LYS A 41 18.78 4.72 13.54
C LYS A 41 17.33 4.55 13.07
N VAL A 42 16.75 5.58 12.45
CA VAL A 42 15.37 5.52 11.91
C VAL A 42 15.25 4.48 10.79
N ARG A 43 16.23 4.42 9.89
CA ARG A 43 16.25 3.42 8.80
C ARG A 43 16.32 2.00 9.34
N GLU A 44 17.15 1.75 10.35
CA GLU A 44 17.26 0.43 10.95
C GLU A 44 15.97 0.02 11.67
N ASN A 45 15.38 0.94 12.46
CA ASN A 45 14.10 0.69 13.12
C ASN A 45 12.97 0.40 12.13
N LEU A 46 12.93 1.11 11.00
CA LEU A 46 11.98 0.84 9.91
C LEU A 46 12.20 -0.54 9.29
N ARG A 47 13.45 -0.94 9.04
CA ARG A 47 13.79 -2.25 8.49
C ARG A 47 13.35 -3.37 9.43
N ILE A 48 13.60 -3.21 10.73
CA ILE A 48 13.17 -4.14 11.77
C ILE A 48 11.63 -4.24 11.76
N ALA A 49 10.92 -3.12 11.81
CA ALA A 49 9.45 -3.10 11.79
C ALA A 49 8.86 -3.78 10.54
N GLN A 50 9.43 -3.52 9.36
CA GLN A 50 9.04 -4.18 8.11
C GLN A 50 9.29 -5.69 8.16
N SER A 51 10.44 -6.12 8.70
CA SER A 51 10.76 -7.53 8.89
C SER A 51 9.76 -8.22 9.83
N HIS A 52 9.40 -7.58 10.94
CA HIS A 52 8.36 -8.08 11.85
C HIS A 52 7.01 -8.20 11.16
N GLN A 53 6.57 -7.18 10.42
CA GLN A 53 5.31 -7.23 9.67
C GLN A 53 5.32 -8.37 8.64
N LYS A 54 6.42 -8.51 7.89
CA LYS A 54 6.59 -9.58 6.91
C LYS A 54 6.55 -10.96 7.57
N SER A 55 7.25 -11.15 8.69
CA SER A 55 7.21 -12.41 9.45
C SER A 55 5.80 -12.77 9.91
N TYR A 56 5.02 -11.80 10.39
CA TYR A 56 3.62 -12.03 10.79
C TYR A 56 2.72 -12.33 9.60
N ALA A 57 2.88 -11.62 8.49
CA ALA A 57 2.11 -11.84 7.27
C ALA A 57 2.42 -13.22 6.67
N ASP A 58 3.70 -13.58 6.55
CA ASP A 58 4.16 -14.83 5.94
C ASP A 58 3.76 -16.04 6.79
N LYS A 59 3.87 -15.99 8.13
CA LYS A 59 3.40 -17.08 9.02
C LYS A 59 1.89 -17.38 8.89
N ARG A 60 1.09 -16.42 8.45
CA ARG A 60 -0.37 -16.59 8.24
C ARG A 60 -0.74 -16.86 6.79
N ARG A 61 0.21 -16.78 5.85
CA ARG A 61 0.05 -17.22 4.47
C ARG A 61 0.35 -18.71 4.42
N ARG A 62 -0.66 -19.52 4.15
CA ARG A 62 -0.44 -20.89 3.69
C ARG A 62 -0.33 -20.81 2.18
N GLU A 63 0.79 -21.27 1.62
CA GLU A 63 0.91 -21.50 0.19
C GLU A 63 -0.15 -22.55 -0.18
N LEU A 64 -1.24 -22.10 -0.81
CA LEU A 64 -2.32 -22.98 -1.22
C LEU A 64 -2.12 -23.28 -2.70
N ALA A 65 -1.40 -24.36 -2.97
CA ALA A 65 -1.33 -24.95 -4.30
C ALA A 65 -2.49 -25.93 -4.44
N PHE A 66 -3.34 -25.71 -5.44
CA PHE A 66 -4.45 -26.58 -5.78
C PHE A 66 -4.21 -27.23 -7.13
N GLU A 67 -4.35 -28.55 -7.19
CA GLU A 67 -4.20 -29.29 -8.43
C GLU A 67 -5.47 -29.23 -9.30
N ALA A 68 -5.29 -29.46 -10.61
CA ALA A 68 -6.42 -29.47 -11.53
C ALA A 68 -7.39 -30.61 -11.16
N GLY A 69 -8.63 -30.25 -10.86
CA GLY A 69 -9.68 -31.19 -10.48
C GLY A 69 -10.13 -31.10 -9.02
N GLU A 70 -9.38 -30.43 -8.13
CA GLU A 70 -9.76 -30.18 -6.75
C GLU A 70 -10.87 -29.13 -6.62
N PHE A 71 -11.67 -29.22 -5.56
CA PHE A 71 -12.74 -28.26 -5.29
C PHE A 71 -12.25 -27.19 -4.32
N VAL A 72 -12.37 -25.93 -4.73
CA VAL A 72 -11.94 -24.76 -3.95
C VAL A 72 -13.09 -23.81 -3.72
N TYR A 73 -13.15 -23.21 -2.53
CA TYR A 73 -14.11 -22.16 -2.21
C TYR A 73 -13.53 -20.80 -2.65
N LEU A 74 -14.05 -20.24 -3.74
CA LEU A 74 -13.65 -18.94 -4.22
C LEU A 74 -14.64 -17.87 -3.75
N LYS A 75 -14.13 -16.78 -3.16
CA LYS A 75 -14.94 -15.60 -2.88
C LYS A 75 -15.33 -14.93 -4.19
N VAL A 76 -16.56 -15.11 -4.63
CA VAL A 76 -17.10 -14.45 -5.83
C VAL A 76 -17.73 -13.12 -5.48
N SER A 77 -17.86 -12.24 -6.47
CA SER A 77 -18.57 -10.97 -6.26
C SER A 77 -20.05 -11.21 -5.95
N PRO A 78 -20.68 -10.35 -5.13
CA PRO A 78 -22.10 -10.48 -4.77
C PRO A 78 -23.02 -10.57 -6.00
N LEU A 79 -22.67 -9.91 -7.11
CA LEU A 79 -23.42 -9.97 -8.37
C LEU A 79 -23.44 -11.37 -9.00
N ARG A 80 -22.37 -12.15 -8.87
CA ARG A 80 -22.31 -13.53 -9.40
C ARG A 80 -23.04 -14.49 -8.47
N GLY A 81 -22.84 -14.38 -7.17
CA GLY A 81 -23.52 -15.27 -6.23
C GLY A 81 -25.02 -14.98 -6.08
N THR A 82 -25.47 -13.74 -6.26
CA THR A 82 -26.92 -13.43 -6.33
C THR A 82 -27.60 -14.08 -7.54
N LYS A 83 -26.91 -14.24 -8.69
CA LYS A 83 -27.42 -15.00 -9.84
C LYS A 83 -27.48 -16.51 -9.61
N ARG A 84 -26.59 -17.07 -8.78
CA ARG A 84 -26.54 -18.51 -8.50
C ARG A 84 -27.47 -18.92 -7.36
N PHE A 85 -27.41 -18.22 -6.23
CA PHE A 85 -28.17 -18.55 -5.03
C PHE A 85 -29.54 -17.89 -4.98
N HIS A 86 -29.85 -16.96 -5.90
CA HIS A 86 -31.14 -16.26 -5.98
C HIS A 86 -31.57 -15.54 -4.68
N MET A 87 -30.65 -15.31 -3.74
CA MET A 87 -30.90 -14.59 -2.47
C MET A 87 -30.26 -13.20 -2.52
N ARG A 88 -31.03 -12.15 -2.18
CA ARG A 88 -30.58 -10.76 -2.07
C ARG A 88 -30.94 -10.22 -0.69
N GLY A 89 -30.01 -9.58 0.01
CA GLY A 89 -30.28 -8.91 1.30
C GLY A 89 -29.14 -9.04 2.32
N LYS A 90 -29.33 -8.49 3.52
CA LYS A 90 -28.34 -8.45 4.62
C LYS A 90 -27.95 -9.82 5.20
N LEU A 91 -28.64 -10.90 4.79
CA LEU A 91 -28.36 -12.30 5.17
C LEU A 91 -28.00 -13.19 3.96
N ALA A 92 -27.72 -12.60 2.79
CA ALA A 92 -27.24 -13.40 1.67
C ALA A 92 -25.91 -14.06 2.04
N PRO A 93 -25.70 -15.36 1.73
CA PRO A 93 -24.45 -16.03 2.02
C PRO A 93 -23.30 -15.24 1.41
N GLY A 94 -22.31 -14.88 2.23
CA GLY A 94 -21.07 -14.28 1.73
C GLY A 94 -20.51 -15.21 0.66
N THR A 95 -20.55 -14.77 -0.59
CA THR A 95 -20.58 -15.65 -1.75
C THR A 95 -19.25 -16.38 -1.93
N LEU A 96 -19.08 -17.51 -1.23
CA LEU A 96 -18.05 -18.51 -1.43
C LEU A 96 -18.64 -19.59 -2.33
N ASP A 97 -18.15 -19.66 -3.56
CA ASP A 97 -18.60 -20.64 -4.53
C ASP A 97 -17.61 -21.82 -4.55
N LEU A 98 -18.14 -23.04 -4.46
CA LEU A 98 -17.36 -24.23 -4.73
C LEU A 98 -17.14 -24.34 -6.24
N ILE A 99 -15.89 -24.20 -6.67
CA ILE A 99 -15.52 -24.29 -8.08
C ILE A 99 -14.49 -25.41 -8.22
N ARG A 100 -14.66 -26.23 -9.25
CA ARG A 100 -13.65 -27.22 -9.63
C ARG A 100 -12.52 -26.50 -10.35
N SER A 101 -11.31 -26.61 -9.80
CA SER A 101 -10.12 -26.03 -10.40
C SER A 101 -9.87 -26.68 -11.77
N ARG A 102 -9.79 -25.87 -12.84
CA ARG A 102 -9.52 -26.35 -14.21
C ARG A 102 -8.03 -26.37 -14.56
N ARG A 103 -7.22 -25.64 -13.80
CA ARG A 103 -5.77 -25.52 -13.97
C ARG A 103 -5.16 -25.39 -12.59
N ARG A 104 -3.89 -25.74 -12.43
CA ARG A 104 -3.20 -25.54 -11.16
C ARG A 104 -3.28 -24.07 -10.73
N LEU A 105 -3.68 -23.84 -9.48
CA LEU A 105 -3.79 -22.51 -8.88
C LEU A 105 -2.81 -22.42 -7.73
N GLU A 106 -1.96 -21.40 -7.74
CA GLU A 106 -1.05 -21.07 -6.64
C GLU A 106 -1.51 -19.72 -6.09
N ILE A 107 -1.93 -19.69 -4.81
CA ILE A 107 -2.46 -18.51 -4.11
C ILE A 107 -1.56 -18.15 -2.94
#